data_AF-A0A959G282-F1
#
_entry.id   AF-A0A959G282-F1
#
_cell.length_a   1.000
_cell.length_b   1.000
_cell.length_c   1.000
_cell.angle_alpha   90.00
_cell.angle_beta   90.00
_cell.angle_gamma   90.00
#
_symmetry.space_group_name_H-M   'P 1'
#
loop_
_entity.id
_entity.type
_entity.pdbx_description
1 polymer ?
#
loop_
_entity_poly.entity_id
_entity_poly.type
_entity_poly.pdbx_seq_one_letter_code
_entity_poly.pdbx_strand_id
1 'polypeptide(L)' 'MKHRKTILMVRPAAFGYNPETAVNNSFQQAPQGAYNAAEAAREEFDDMVAVLRNAGVSVLVLED' A
#
# COMPACT_ATOMS: atom_id res chain seq x y z
N MET A 1 -26.50 -5.21 -18.38
CA MET A 1 -25.50 -4.44 -17.61
C MET A 1 -24.15 -5.13 -17.72
N LYS A 2 -23.08 -4.45 -18.14
CA LYS A 2 -21.71 -5.00 -18.08
C LYS A 2 -21.20 -4.84 -16.64
N HIS A 3 -20.93 -5.95 -15.95
CA HIS A 3 -20.23 -5.92 -14.67
C HIS A 3 -18.75 -5.60 -14.93
N ARG A 4 -18.30 -4.43 -14.47
CA ARG A 4 -16.90 -3.98 -14.60
C ARG A 4 -16.16 -4.34 -13.32
N LYS A 5 -15.24 -5.32 -13.41
CA LYS A 5 -14.36 -5.68 -12.29
C LYS A 5 -13.47 -4.47 -11.99
N THR A 6 -13.52 -3.98 -10.75
CA THR A 6 -12.74 -2.83 -10.28
C THR A 6 -11.95 -3.28 -9.06
N ILE A 7 -10.67 -2.95 -9.03
CA ILE A 7 -9.80 -3.17 -7.88
C ILE A 7 -9.92 -1.93 -6.99
N LEU A 8 -10.22 -2.16 -5.72
CA LEU A 8 -10.13 -1.14 -4.67
C LEU A 8 -8.76 -1.23 -4.04
N MET A 9 -8.07 -0.10 -3.92
CA MET A 9 -6.81 0.01 -3.21
C MET A 9 -6.90 1.17 -2.21
N VAL A 10 -6.29 1.01 -1.04
CA VAL A 10 -6.23 2.04 0.00
C VAL A 10 -4.79 2.53 0.08
N ARG A 11 -4.57 3.83 -0.09
CA ARG A 11 -3.24 4.43 -0.05
C ARG A 11 -2.71 4.37 1.38
N PRO A 12 -1.51 3.85 1.61
CA PRO A 12 -0.97 3.77 2.97
C PRO A 12 -0.63 5.15 3.55
N ALA A 13 -1.26 5.50 4.69
CA ALA A 13 -0.99 6.74 5.41
C ALA A 13 0.17 6.63 6.40
N ALA A 14 0.26 5.51 7.13
CA ALA A 14 1.26 5.30 8.17
C ALA A 14 1.99 3.96 7.99
N PHE A 15 3.29 4.05 7.73
CA PHE A 15 4.21 2.91 7.80
C PHE A 15 5.11 3.10 9.00
N GLY A 16 4.92 2.24 10.00
CA GLY A 16 5.69 2.31 11.24
C GLY A 16 5.56 1.02 12.02
N TYR A 17 6.59 0.75 12.81
CA TYR A 17 6.57 -0.36 13.74
C TYR A 17 5.56 -0.09 14.84
N ASN A 18 4.57 -0.98 14.99
CA ASN A 18 3.64 -0.95 16.10
C ASN A 18 4.08 -2.00 17.15
N PRO A 19 4.68 -1.57 18.28
CA PRO A 19 5.19 -2.48 19.31
C PRO A 19 4.12 -3.36 19.94
N GLU A 20 2.87 -2.88 20.01
CA GLU A 20 1.76 -3.61 20.63
C GLU A 20 1.32 -4.80 19.80
N THR A 21 1.42 -4.69 18.46
CA THR A 21 1.04 -5.76 17.53
C THR A 21 2.23 -6.55 17.00
N ALA A 22 3.45 -6.05 17.17
CA ALA A 22 4.65 -6.73 16.68
C ALA A 22 4.90 -8.10 17.31
N VAL A 23 4.35 -8.36 18.51
CA VAL A 23 4.44 -9.66 19.17
C VAL A 23 3.76 -10.78 18.38
N ASN A 24 2.72 -10.46 17.59
CA ASN A 24 1.93 -11.45 16.85
C ASN A 24 1.76 -11.15 15.36
N ASN A 25 2.23 -10.00 14.88
CA ASN A 25 2.22 -9.62 13.48
C ASN A 25 3.62 -9.80 12.88
N SER A 26 3.82 -10.88 12.13
CA SER A 26 5.12 -11.20 11.50
C SER A 26 5.57 -10.18 10.45
N PHE A 27 4.70 -9.27 10.02
CA PHE A 27 5.03 -8.18 9.10
C PHE A 27 5.58 -6.94 9.80
N GLN A 28 5.48 -6.85 11.13
CA GLN A 28 6.01 -5.75 11.92
C GLN A 28 7.48 -5.98 12.25
N GLN A 29 8.38 -5.40 11.45
CA GLN A 29 9.81 -5.42 11.73
C GLN A 29 10.27 -4.08 12.28
N ALA A 30 11.14 -4.12 13.29
CA ALA A 30 11.74 -2.90 13.82
C ALA A 30 12.59 -2.25 12.71
N PRO A 31 12.41 -0.94 12.45
CA PRO A 31 13.16 -0.25 11.40
C PRO A 31 14.66 -0.31 11.72
N GLN A 32 15.46 -0.76 10.74
CA GLN A 32 16.92 -0.70 10.82
C GLN A 32 17.41 0.56 10.11
N GLY A 33 17.89 1.54 10.87
CA GLY A 33 18.47 2.78 10.33
C GLY A 33 17.44 3.81 9.87
N ALA A 34 17.91 4.84 9.15
CA ALA A 34 17.12 6.00 8.71
C ALA A 34 16.35 5.76 7.39
N TYR A 35 15.76 4.57 7.23
CA TYR A 35 14.99 4.26 6.03
C TYR A 35 13.56 4.84 6.15
N ASN A 36 13.18 5.71 5.22
CA ASN A 36 11.83 6.25 5.16
C ASN A 36 10.89 5.26 4.45
N ALA A 37 10.53 4.19 5.16
CA ALA A 37 9.65 3.13 4.66
C ALA A 37 8.29 3.67 4.17
N ALA A 38 7.80 4.76 4.76
CA ALA A 38 6.54 5.37 4.37
C ALA A 38 6.60 6.02 2.98
N GLU A 39 7.68 6.72 2.66
CA GLU A 39 7.86 7.30 1.32
C GLU A 39 8.04 6.22 0.27
N ALA A 40 8.90 5.23 0.53
CA ALA A 40 9.12 4.12 -0.40
C ALA A 40 7.85 3.32 -0.67
N ALA A 41 7.05 3.02 0.36
CA ALA A 41 5.80 2.29 0.18
C ALA A 41 4.74 3.09 -0.59
N ARG A 42 4.73 4.43 -0.46
CA ARG A 42 3.84 5.30 -1.25
C ARG A 42 4.25 5.33 -2.72
N GLU A 43 5.54 5.42 -2.99
CA GLU A 43 6.06 5.36 -4.36
C GLU A 43 5.74 4.01 -5.02
N GLU A 44 6.00 2.89 -4.33
CA GLU A 44 5.68 1.55 -4.84
C GLU A 44 4.16 1.37 -5.07
N PHE A 45 3.33 1.92 -4.18
CA PHE A 45 1.88 1.91 -4.34
C PHE A 45 1.44 2.66 -5.61
N ASP A 46 1.97 3.86 -5.83
CA ASP A 46 1.62 4.68 -7.00
C ASP A 46 2.08 4.03 -8.31
N ASP A 47 3.26 3.41 -8.31
CA ASP A 47 3.77 2.64 -9.44
C ASP A 47 2.87 1.45 -9.78
N MET A 48 2.42 0.69 -8.77
CA MET A 48 1.49 -0.42 -8.98
C MET A 48 0.15 0.07 -9.55
N VAL A 49 -0.39 1.16 -9.02
CA VAL A 49 -1.63 1.77 -9.53
C VAL A 49 -1.46 2.19 -11.00
N ALA A 50 -0.33 2.79 -11.36
CA ALA A 50 -0.03 3.17 -12.74
C ALA A 50 0.05 1.95 -13.66
N VAL A 51 0.75 0.89 -13.26
CA VAL A 51 0.87 -0.36 -14.03
C VAL A 51 -0.51 -0.98 -14.29
N LEU A 52 -1.35 -1.10 -13.26
CA LEU A 52 -2.70 -1.65 -13.39
C LEU A 52 -3.58 -0.82 -14.33
N ARG A 53 -3.55 0.51 -14.20
CA ARG A 53 -4.30 1.42 -15.06
C ARG A 53 -3.83 1.35 -16.51
N ASN A 54 -2.51 1.27 -16.74
CA ASN A 54 -1.92 1.12 -18.07
C ASN A 54 -2.29 -0.22 -18.72
N ALA A 55 -2.51 -1.28 -17.92
CA ALA A 55 -3.05 -2.56 -18.38
C ALA A 55 -4.57 -2.53 -18.63
N GLY A 56 -5.23 -1.38 -18.52
CA GLY A 56 -6.68 -1.23 -18.72
C GLY A 56 -7.53 -1.68 -17.53
N VAL A 57 -6.92 -1.96 -16.38
CA VAL A 57 -7.63 -2.33 -15.15
C VAL A 57 -8.22 -1.09 -14.50
N SER A 58 -9.44 -1.24 -13.98
CA SER A 58 -10.11 -0.16 -13.27
C SER A 58 -9.68 -0.18 -11.81
N VAL A 59 -9.03 0.90 -11.37
CA VAL A 59 -8.51 1.04 -10.00
C VAL A 59 -9.14 2.23 -9.32
N LEU A 60 -9.85 1.98 -8.22
CA LEU A 60 -10.37 2.98 -7.29
C LEU A 60 -9.39 3.08 -6.12
N VAL A 61 -8.83 4.27 -5.91
CA VAL A 61 -7.95 4.54 -4.76
C VAL A 61 -8.75 5.30 -3.72
N LEU A 62 -8.71 4.83 -2.48
CA LEU A 62 -9.14 5.57 -1.29
C LEU A 62 -7.90 6.02 -0.52
N GLU A 63 -7.99 7.19 0.08
CA GLU A 63 -6.99 7.67 1.02
C GLU A 63 -7.31 7.10 2.41
N ASP A 64 -6.29 6.62 3.12
CA ASP A 64 -6.34 6.16 4.52
C ASP A 64 -6.34 7.35 5.50
#